data_AF-A0A368UQG3-F1
#
_entry.id   AF-A0A368UQG3-F1
#
_cell.length_a   1.000
_cell.length_b   1.000
_cell.length_c   1.000
_cell.angle_alpha   90.00
_cell.angle_beta   90.00
_cell.angle_gamma   90.00
#
_symmetry.space_group_name_H-M   'P 1'
#
loop_
_entity.id
_entity.type
_entity.pdbx_description
1 polymer ?
#
loop_
_entity_poly.entity_id
_entity_poly.type
_entity_poly.pdbx_seq_one_letter_code
_entity_poly.pdbx_strand_id
1 'polypeptide(L)'
;MYFMQKSNVLFRNYESFGYITDNRNFEYRQTNNNQDYIGDKILSESGAVFMSVLEKKPLTIKVLASKINRQFTDIDLKTIKSDAKEFYLLLEKEGFVVSGETEQDCNDKDIKFSYRISSHDSEKKEFLQPIKHPEKTTQDFLEEHFKGKPQLTNLHLEIISKCNERCIHCYIPHDNKISYMKPDLFHDILNQCVKMNVLNLTLSGGEPLLHKNFCDYLRKCREYDFSVNVLSNLTLLNDEIIKEMKLNPLLSVQVSLYSMNSDIHDRITQMKGSFEKTKNAILTLVQNEIPMQLSCPIMKQNKLSYGEVIKWAEKHNIPVGDDYGIIAEYNHTNENLKCRLSIEEIKKVVEDKVANDAKYLEQILSEAEKKKDNKANDSVCSVCRSTICISHNGDVYPCEGWQDYTVGNIKETSLHEIWENSERNQFLRSLRNQDFPQCIKCPDKEYCNMCMVRNANENPTGDPLVVK
;
A
#
# COMPACT_ATOMS: atom_id res chain seq x y z
N MET A 1 -13.13 -24.06 -23.27
CA MET A 1 -11.97 -23.37 -22.66
C MET A 1 -12.01 -21.85 -22.76
N TYR A 2 -12.15 -21.25 -21.60
CA TYR A 2 -12.08 -19.83 -21.27
C TYR A 2 -10.82 -19.55 -20.45
N PHE A 3 -10.34 -18.31 -20.50
CA PHE A 3 -9.26 -17.81 -19.66
C PHE A 3 -9.62 -16.43 -19.11
N MET A 4 -9.15 -16.12 -17.90
CA MET A 4 -9.20 -14.78 -17.31
C MET A 4 -8.00 -14.53 -16.42
N GLN A 5 -7.63 -13.26 -16.26
CA GLN A 5 -6.67 -12.83 -15.24
C GLN A 5 -7.34 -12.95 -13.87
N LYS A 6 -6.60 -13.44 -12.86
CA LYS A 6 -7.09 -13.45 -11.48
C LYS A 6 -7.39 -12.03 -11.00
N SER A 7 -8.42 -11.88 -10.18
CA SER A 7 -8.88 -10.56 -9.74
C SER A 7 -7.84 -9.80 -8.90
N ASN A 8 -7.00 -10.51 -8.15
CA ASN A 8 -5.90 -9.97 -7.34
C ASN A 8 -4.57 -9.82 -8.10
N VAL A 9 -4.52 -10.04 -9.42
CA VAL A 9 -3.30 -9.84 -10.20
C VAL A 9 -3.34 -8.46 -10.86
N LEU A 10 -2.21 -7.77 -10.85
CA LEU A 10 -1.95 -6.52 -11.56
C LEU A 10 -1.08 -6.79 -12.79
N PHE A 11 -1.24 -5.99 -13.83
CA PHE A 11 -0.39 -6.01 -15.02
C PHE A 11 0.04 -4.60 -15.42
N ARG A 12 1.32 -4.42 -15.77
CA ARG A 12 1.86 -3.20 -16.40
C ARG A 12 2.65 -3.58 -17.65
N ASN A 13 2.42 -2.83 -18.73
CA ASN A 13 3.13 -2.99 -19.99
C ASN A 13 4.19 -1.90 -20.10
N TYR A 14 5.46 -2.31 -20.24
CA TYR A 14 6.62 -1.43 -20.41
C TYR A 14 7.14 -1.42 -21.85
N GLU A 15 6.28 -1.76 -22.80
CA GLU A 15 6.55 -1.91 -24.25
C GLU A 15 7.49 -3.07 -24.57
N SER A 16 8.68 -3.10 -23.97
CA SER A 16 9.71 -4.13 -24.16
C SER A 16 9.53 -5.37 -23.27
N PHE A 17 8.71 -5.27 -22.23
CA PHE A 17 8.37 -6.38 -21.33
C PHE A 17 7.05 -6.12 -20.61
N GLY A 18 6.50 -7.18 -20.01
CA GLY A 18 5.34 -7.09 -19.14
C GLY A 18 5.73 -7.36 -17.69
N TYR A 19 5.11 -6.66 -16.75
CA TYR A 19 5.23 -6.94 -15.32
C TYR A 19 3.88 -7.40 -14.78
N ILE A 20 3.82 -8.59 -14.20
CA ILE A 20 2.65 -9.09 -13.49
C ILE A 20 2.99 -9.32 -12.02
N THR A 21 2.06 -8.97 -11.14
CA THR A 21 2.32 -9.00 -9.70
C THR A 21 1.03 -9.23 -8.92
N ASP A 22 1.15 -9.95 -7.81
CA ASP A 22 0.07 -10.16 -6.85
C ASP A 22 -0.23 -8.87 -6.09
N ASN A 23 -1.48 -8.46 -5.98
CA ASN A 23 -1.88 -7.25 -5.26
C ASN A 23 -1.47 -7.29 -3.78
N ARG A 24 -1.37 -8.50 -3.22
CA ARG A 24 -0.90 -8.73 -1.84
C ARG A 24 0.57 -8.31 -1.61
N ASN A 25 1.29 -7.92 -2.66
CA ASN A 25 2.57 -7.22 -2.55
C ASN A 25 2.45 -5.80 -2.03
N PHE A 26 1.28 -5.18 -2.19
CA PHE A 26 1.02 -3.79 -1.83
C PHE A 26 -0.01 -3.67 -0.70
N GLU A 27 -0.81 -4.72 -0.45
CA GLU A 27 -1.78 -4.77 0.65
C GLU A 27 -1.18 -5.18 2.00
N TYR A 28 -1.93 -4.88 3.06
CA TYR A 28 -1.64 -5.36 4.40
C TYR A 28 -1.86 -6.88 4.51
N ARG A 29 -0.83 -7.59 4.98
CA ARG A 29 -0.84 -9.05 5.06
C ARG A 29 -1.74 -9.54 6.19
N GLN A 30 -2.54 -10.57 5.93
CA GLN A 30 -3.20 -11.33 7.00
C GLN A 30 -2.14 -12.03 7.86
N THR A 31 -2.35 -12.04 9.18
CA THR A 31 -1.41 -12.61 10.16
C THR A 31 -1.23 -14.13 10.03
N ASN A 32 -2.19 -14.83 9.39
CA ASN A 32 -2.25 -16.30 9.38
C ASN A 32 -2.30 -16.94 7.99
N ASN A 33 -2.20 -16.18 6.89
CA ASN A 33 -2.46 -16.71 5.54
C ASN A 33 -1.29 -16.48 4.56
N ASN A 34 -0.16 -17.13 4.83
CA ASN A 34 1.00 -17.17 3.92
C ASN A 34 0.87 -18.25 2.82
N GLN A 35 -0.25 -18.97 2.71
CA GLN A 35 -0.28 -20.24 1.99
C GLN A 35 -0.49 -20.16 0.47
N ASP A 36 -0.83 -18.99 -0.09
CA ASP A 36 -1.17 -18.87 -1.53
C ASP A 36 -0.53 -17.66 -2.23
N TYR A 37 0.63 -17.20 -1.76
CA TYR A 37 1.31 -16.05 -2.35
C TYR A 37 1.87 -16.38 -3.75
N ILE A 38 1.45 -15.62 -4.77
CA ILE A 38 1.81 -15.89 -6.18
C ILE A 38 3.19 -15.30 -6.51
N GLY A 39 3.53 -14.15 -5.91
CA GLY A 39 4.73 -13.40 -6.23
C GLY A 39 4.55 -12.44 -7.40
N ASP A 40 5.64 -12.21 -8.12
CA ASP A 40 5.66 -11.37 -9.31
C ASP A 40 6.51 -12.02 -10.42
N LYS A 41 6.32 -11.55 -11.65
CA LYS A 41 6.99 -12.11 -12.81
C LYS A 41 7.16 -11.09 -13.94
N ILE A 42 8.30 -11.20 -14.61
CA ILE A 42 8.57 -10.52 -15.89
C ILE A 42 8.11 -11.42 -17.05
N LEU A 43 7.36 -10.82 -17.95
CA LEU A 43 6.92 -11.40 -19.22
C LEU A 43 7.77 -10.82 -20.36
N SER A 44 8.07 -11.63 -21.38
CA SER A 44 8.66 -11.14 -22.62
C SER A 44 7.77 -10.10 -23.29
N GLU A 45 8.29 -9.37 -24.28
CA GLU A 45 7.50 -8.47 -25.14
C GLU A 45 6.26 -9.16 -25.72
N SER A 46 6.42 -10.36 -26.30
CA SER A 46 5.29 -11.15 -26.80
C SER A 46 4.33 -11.58 -25.69
N GLY A 47 4.85 -11.98 -24.53
CA GLY A 47 4.04 -12.31 -23.36
C GLY A 47 3.24 -11.12 -22.85
N ALA A 48 3.80 -9.90 -22.90
CA ALA A 48 3.11 -8.66 -22.55
C ALA A 48 1.93 -8.40 -23.49
N VAL A 49 2.09 -8.63 -24.79
CA VAL A 49 0.99 -8.55 -25.76
C VAL A 49 -0.10 -9.55 -25.43
N PHE A 50 0.26 -10.81 -25.13
CA PHE A 50 -0.70 -11.85 -24.80
C PHE A 50 -1.45 -11.53 -23.50
N MET A 51 -0.76 -11.00 -22.50
CA MET A 51 -1.36 -10.57 -21.23
C MET A 51 -2.28 -9.36 -21.42
N SER A 52 -1.92 -8.41 -22.29
CA SER A 52 -2.68 -7.16 -22.49
C SER A 52 -4.10 -7.34 -23.03
N VAL A 53 -4.40 -8.47 -23.68
CA VAL A 53 -5.76 -8.76 -24.21
C VAL A 53 -6.64 -9.53 -23.24
N LEU A 54 -6.03 -10.06 -22.17
CA LEU A 54 -6.69 -10.80 -21.11
C LEU A 54 -7.38 -9.80 -20.19
N GLU A 55 -8.54 -10.18 -19.67
CA GLU A 55 -9.35 -9.32 -18.81
C GLU A 55 -9.63 -10.06 -17.48
N LYS A 56 -10.06 -9.31 -16.46
CA LYS A 56 -10.58 -9.88 -15.20
C LYS A 56 -12.01 -10.45 -15.36
N LYS A 57 -12.32 -10.93 -16.56
CA LYS A 57 -13.55 -11.64 -16.91
C LYS A 57 -13.25 -12.76 -17.90
N PRO A 58 -13.97 -13.90 -17.83
CA PRO A 58 -13.73 -15.03 -18.73
C PRO A 58 -13.86 -14.65 -20.20
N LEU A 59 -12.84 -14.99 -21.01
CA LEU A 59 -12.85 -14.85 -22.46
C LEU A 59 -12.48 -16.18 -23.13
N THR A 60 -13.16 -16.53 -24.21
CA THR A 60 -12.80 -17.75 -24.95
C THR A 60 -11.42 -17.59 -25.61
N ILE A 61 -10.68 -18.70 -25.72
CA ILE A 61 -9.40 -18.72 -26.44
C ILE A 61 -9.52 -18.23 -27.90
N LYS A 62 -10.68 -18.39 -28.55
CA LYS A 62 -10.93 -17.87 -29.90
C LYS A 62 -10.94 -16.34 -29.92
N VAL A 63 -11.61 -15.72 -28.94
CA VAL A 63 -11.68 -14.26 -28.81
C VAL A 63 -10.29 -13.70 -28.48
N LEU A 64 -9.58 -14.30 -27.53
CA LEU A 64 -8.21 -13.89 -27.16
C LEU A 64 -7.26 -13.98 -28.36
N ALA A 65 -7.24 -15.12 -29.06
CA ALA A 65 -6.41 -15.29 -30.25
C ALA A 65 -6.72 -14.24 -31.33
N SER A 66 -8.01 -13.92 -31.57
CA SER A 66 -8.40 -12.90 -32.53
C SER A 66 -7.92 -11.50 -32.13
N LYS A 67 -7.93 -11.17 -30.83
CA LYS A 67 -7.38 -9.90 -30.33
C LYS A 67 -5.85 -9.84 -30.51
N ILE A 68 -5.14 -10.92 -30.18
CA ILE A 68 -3.67 -11.02 -30.30
C ILE A 68 -3.24 -10.94 -31.77
N ASN A 69 -3.94 -11.63 -32.67
CA ASN A 69 -3.63 -11.66 -34.11
C ASN A 69 -3.67 -10.27 -34.77
N ARG A 70 -4.34 -9.28 -34.17
CA ARG A 70 -4.32 -7.89 -34.67
C ARG A 70 -2.96 -7.22 -34.48
N GLN A 71 -2.15 -7.72 -33.56
CA GLN A 71 -0.79 -7.23 -33.27
C GLN A 71 0.28 -8.08 -33.97
N PHE A 72 -0.04 -9.34 -34.31
CA PHE A 72 0.84 -10.24 -35.06
C PHE A 72 0.21 -10.61 -36.41
N THR A 73 0.25 -9.68 -37.37
CA THR A 73 -0.44 -9.84 -38.67
C THR A 73 0.17 -10.89 -39.58
N ASP A 74 1.45 -11.21 -39.38
CA ASP A 74 2.22 -12.14 -40.24
C ASP A 74 2.13 -13.60 -39.77
N ILE A 75 1.43 -13.85 -38.65
CA ILE A 75 1.27 -15.18 -38.06
C ILE A 75 -0.18 -15.63 -38.28
N ASP A 76 -0.37 -16.89 -38.66
CA ASP A 76 -1.72 -17.42 -38.85
C ASP A 76 -2.46 -17.60 -37.51
N LEU A 77 -3.79 -17.41 -37.54
CA LEU A 77 -4.62 -17.46 -36.34
C LEU A 77 -4.58 -18.81 -35.62
N LYS A 78 -4.31 -19.91 -36.32
CA LYS A 78 -4.24 -21.24 -35.70
C LYS A 78 -2.98 -21.35 -34.83
N THR A 79 -1.86 -20.84 -35.30
CA THR A 79 -0.61 -20.73 -34.55
C THR A 79 -0.79 -19.82 -33.33
N ILE A 80 -1.28 -18.58 -33.52
CA ILE A 80 -1.56 -17.65 -32.40
C ILE A 80 -2.46 -18.28 -31.34
N LYS A 81 -3.50 -19.00 -31.75
CA LYS A 81 -4.40 -19.68 -30.81
C LYS A 81 -3.70 -20.78 -30.01
N SER A 82 -2.78 -21.52 -30.63
CA SER A 82 -2.00 -22.56 -29.97
C SER A 82 -1.07 -21.95 -28.93
N ASP A 83 -0.29 -20.95 -29.33
CA ASP A 83 0.69 -20.27 -28.49
C ASP A 83 0.01 -19.57 -27.32
N ALA A 84 -1.12 -18.89 -27.56
CA ALA A 84 -1.89 -18.22 -26.51
C ALA A 84 -2.40 -19.23 -25.48
N LYS A 85 -2.86 -20.40 -25.93
CA LYS A 85 -3.34 -21.45 -25.03
C LYS A 85 -2.21 -21.96 -24.14
N GLU A 86 -1.04 -22.24 -24.72
CA GLU A 86 0.13 -22.70 -23.97
C GLU A 86 0.59 -21.66 -22.96
N PHE A 87 0.68 -20.40 -23.37
CA PHE A 87 1.06 -19.27 -22.52
C PHE A 87 0.12 -19.10 -21.31
N TYR A 88 -1.20 -19.10 -21.53
CA TYR A 88 -2.15 -18.93 -20.43
C TYR A 88 -2.21 -20.14 -19.49
N LEU A 89 -1.99 -21.36 -20.00
CA LEU A 89 -1.87 -22.55 -19.16
C LEU A 89 -0.61 -22.53 -18.29
N LEU A 90 0.49 -21.98 -18.80
CA LEU A 90 1.69 -21.76 -18.01
C LEU A 90 1.43 -20.76 -16.87
N LEU A 91 0.79 -19.63 -17.17
CA LEU A 91 0.45 -18.62 -16.15
C LEU A 91 -0.60 -19.13 -15.16
N GLU A 92 -1.49 -20.04 -15.57
CA GLU A 92 -2.42 -20.70 -14.65
C GLU A 92 -1.67 -21.60 -13.65
N LYS A 93 -0.69 -22.38 -14.12
CA LYS A 93 0.15 -23.21 -13.25
C LYS A 93 0.94 -22.38 -12.24
N GLU A 94 1.35 -21.18 -12.64
CA GLU A 94 2.04 -20.21 -11.77
C GLU A 94 1.08 -19.40 -10.90
N GLY A 95 -0.24 -19.51 -11.12
CA GLY A 95 -1.27 -18.93 -10.27
C GLY A 95 -1.76 -17.54 -10.69
N PHE A 96 -1.28 -16.95 -11.79
CA PHE A 96 -1.66 -15.60 -12.25
C PHE A 96 -2.96 -15.56 -13.09
N VAL A 97 -3.29 -16.68 -13.74
CA VAL A 97 -4.42 -16.81 -14.67
C VAL A 97 -5.32 -17.96 -14.20
N VAL A 98 -6.58 -17.92 -14.61
CA VAL A 98 -7.55 -19.01 -14.39
C VAL A 98 -8.08 -19.49 -15.73
N SER A 99 -8.22 -20.80 -15.89
CA SER A 99 -8.91 -21.41 -17.03
C SER A 99 -10.13 -22.25 -16.61
N GLY A 100 -11.06 -22.45 -17.54
CA GLY A 100 -12.31 -23.16 -17.27
C GLY A 100 -12.99 -23.64 -18.56
N GLU A 101 -13.87 -24.64 -18.50
CA GLU A 101 -14.63 -25.05 -19.67
C GLU A 101 -15.83 -24.13 -19.92
N THR A 102 -16.39 -23.58 -18.84
CA THR A 102 -17.42 -22.54 -18.85
C THR A 102 -16.91 -21.22 -18.24
N GLU A 103 -17.66 -20.13 -18.44
CA GLU A 103 -17.37 -18.87 -17.74
C GLU A 103 -17.51 -19.01 -16.21
N GLN A 104 -18.48 -19.82 -15.77
CA GLN A 104 -18.71 -20.06 -14.34
C GLN A 104 -17.52 -20.80 -13.72
N ASP A 105 -16.95 -21.79 -14.41
CA ASP A 105 -15.77 -22.53 -13.94
C ASP A 105 -14.58 -21.60 -13.67
N CYS A 106 -14.39 -20.58 -14.52
CA CYS A 106 -13.36 -19.57 -14.33
C CYS A 106 -13.65 -18.71 -13.09
N ASN A 107 -14.88 -18.22 -12.95
CA ASN A 107 -15.26 -17.37 -11.83
C ASN A 107 -15.16 -18.10 -10.48
N ASP A 108 -15.50 -19.39 -10.43
CA ASP A 108 -15.45 -20.20 -9.21
C ASP A 108 -14.01 -20.51 -8.77
N LYS A 109 -13.06 -20.53 -9.72
CA LYS A 109 -11.63 -20.76 -9.46
C LYS A 109 -10.86 -19.47 -9.10
N ASP A 110 -11.43 -18.29 -9.33
CA ASP A 110 -10.86 -17.01 -8.89
C ASP A 110 -11.23 -16.76 -7.42
N ILE A 111 -10.49 -17.39 -6.52
CA ILE A 111 -10.71 -17.30 -5.07
C ILE A 111 -10.43 -15.87 -4.61
N LYS A 112 -11.47 -15.21 -4.09
CA LYS A 112 -11.39 -13.86 -3.54
C LYS A 112 -11.06 -13.89 -2.05
N PHE A 113 -10.62 -12.74 -1.54
CA PHE A 113 -10.39 -12.53 -0.11
C PHE A 113 -11.62 -12.91 0.73
N SER A 114 -11.36 -13.48 1.91
CA SER A 114 -12.37 -13.86 2.89
C SER A 114 -11.81 -13.83 4.32
N TYR A 115 -12.60 -13.35 5.27
CA TYR A 115 -12.37 -13.41 6.72
C TYR A 115 -12.77 -14.76 7.32
N ARG A 116 -13.54 -15.58 6.58
CA ARG A 116 -13.93 -16.92 7.02
C ARG A 116 -12.75 -17.85 6.87
N ILE A 117 -12.26 -18.37 7.98
CA ILE A 117 -11.28 -19.46 8.00
C ILE A 117 -11.96 -20.69 7.41
N SER A 118 -11.56 -21.12 6.21
CA SER A 118 -12.02 -22.40 5.69
C SER A 118 -11.26 -23.50 6.44
N SER A 119 -11.97 -24.44 7.04
CA SER A 119 -11.37 -25.64 7.63
C SER A 119 -10.71 -26.55 6.59
N HIS A 120 -10.91 -26.28 5.29
CA HIS A 120 -10.33 -27.01 4.17
C HIS A 120 -8.87 -26.60 3.85
N ASP A 121 -8.37 -25.49 4.40
CA ASP A 121 -6.97 -25.07 4.17
C ASP A 121 -5.97 -25.89 5.00
N SER A 122 -6.47 -26.64 5.98
CA SER A 122 -5.66 -27.58 6.77
C SER A 122 -5.19 -28.81 5.97
N GLU A 123 -5.86 -29.14 4.85
CA GLU A 123 -5.66 -30.39 4.12
C GLU A 123 -4.85 -30.26 2.81
N LYS A 124 -4.61 -29.05 2.30
CA LYS A 124 -3.68 -28.82 1.17
C LYS A 124 -2.25 -28.59 1.64
N LYS A 125 -1.71 -29.54 2.41
CA LYS A 125 -0.28 -29.56 2.77
C LYS A 125 0.62 -30.23 1.73
N GLU A 126 0.06 -30.75 0.63
CA GLU A 126 0.83 -31.52 -0.34
C GLU A 126 0.88 -30.84 -1.72
N PHE A 127 2.13 -30.65 -2.17
CA PHE A 127 2.59 -30.20 -3.50
C PHE A 127 2.63 -28.70 -3.80
N LEU A 128 3.38 -27.94 -2.99
CA LEU A 128 4.22 -26.88 -3.57
C LEU A 128 5.58 -27.51 -3.89
N GLN A 129 5.84 -27.73 -5.18
CA GLN A 129 7.21 -28.04 -5.62
C GLN A 129 8.12 -26.86 -5.19
N PRO A 130 9.37 -27.13 -4.77
CA PRO A 130 10.32 -26.05 -4.52
C PRO A 130 10.39 -25.19 -5.77
N ILE A 131 9.92 -23.94 -5.66
CA ILE A 131 10.06 -22.93 -6.70
C ILE A 131 11.56 -22.90 -6.99
N LYS A 132 11.97 -23.32 -8.20
CA LYS A 132 13.34 -23.09 -8.65
C LYS A 132 13.57 -21.59 -8.52
N HIS A 133 14.44 -21.18 -7.61
CA HIS A 133 14.88 -19.80 -7.56
C HIS A 133 15.47 -19.49 -8.93
N PRO A 134 14.89 -18.56 -9.71
CA PRO A 134 15.48 -18.18 -10.97
C PRO A 134 16.89 -17.64 -10.69
N GLU A 135 17.83 -17.83 -11.62
CA GLU A 135 19.19 -17.27 -11.50
C GLU A 135 19.18 -15.74 -11.36
N LYS A 136 18.07 -15.10 -11.73
CA LYS A 136 17.82 -13.66 -11.62
C LYS A 136 16.39 -13.38 -11.14
N THR A 137 16.23 -12.57 -10.09
CA THR A 137 14.90 -12.19 -9.56
C THR A 137 14.25 -11.11 -10.42
N THR A 138 12.94 -10.89 -10.24
CA THR A 138 12.23 -9.75 -10.87
C THR A 138 12.88 -8.42 -10.52
N GLN A 139 13.30 -8.26 -9.26
CA GLN A 139 13.95 -7.04 -8.79
C GLN A 139 15.29 -6.81 -9.50
N ASP A 140 16.13 -7.85 -9.63
CA ASP A 140 17.39 -7.77 -10.38
C ASP A 140 17.17 -7.39 -11.84
N PHE A 141 16.08 -7.88 -12.46
CA PHE A 141 15.72 -7.51 -13.83
C PHE A 141 15.38 -6.03 -13.94
N LEU A 142 14.51 -5.53 -13.07
CA LEU A 142 14.07 -4.13 -13.08
C LEU A 142 15.24 -3.18 -12.79
N GLU A 143 16.11 -3.52 -11.83
CA GLU A 143 17.29 -2.72 -11.52
C GLU A 143 18.26 -2.61 -12.69
N GLU A 144 18.52 -3.71 -13.40
CA GLU A 144 19.35 -3.70 -14.61
C GLU A 144 18.69 -2.93 -15.75
N HIS A 145 17.39 -3.19 -16.00
CA HIS A 145 16.64 -2.57 -17.09
C HIS A 145 16.59 -1.05 -16.96
N PHE A 146 16.26 -0.56 -15.75
CA PHE A 146 16.22 0.87 -15.47
C PHE A 146 17.59 1.47 -15.15
N LYS A 147 18.67 0.67 -15.14
CA LYS A 147 20.04 1.12 -14.85
C LYS A 147 20.13 1.89 -13.53
N GLY A 148 19.41 1.41 -12.51
CA GLY A 148 19.28 2.06 -11.22
C GLY A 148 18.48 3.37 -11.19
N LYS A 149 17.84 3.78 -12.32
CA LYS A 149 16.94 4.93 -12.33
C LYS A 149 15.69 4.65 -11.49
N PRO A 150 15.34 5.52 -10.53
CA PRO A 150 14.17 5.31 -9.69
C PRO A 150 12.87 5.31 -10.48
N GLN A 151 11.96 4.38 -10.15
CA GLN A 151 10.66 4.23 -10.79
C GLN A 151 9.55 4.53 -9.80
N LEU A 152 8.63 5.44 -10.17
CA LEU A 152 7.47 5.74 -9.32
C LEU A 152 6.46 4.59 -9.39
N THR A 153 6.37 3.81 -8.32
CA THR A 153 5.44 2.66 -8.24
C THR A 153 4.28 2.90 -7.28
N ASN A 154 4.45 3.80 -6.30
CA ASN A 154 3.45 4.11 -5.28
C ASN A 154 3.20 5.62 -5.23
N LEU A 155 1.93 6.02 -5.18
CA LEU A 155 1.54 7.42 -5.02
C LEU A 155 0.52 7.57 -3.89
N HIS A 156 0.81 8.45 -2.95
CA HIS A 156 -0.13 8.80 -1.88
C HIS A 156 -0.88 10.09 -2.23
N LEU A 157 -2.20 10.05 -2.30
CA LEU A 157 -3.06 11.14 -2.69
C LEU A 157 -3.91 11.60 -1.52
N GLU A 158 -3.59 12.77 -0.96
CA GLU A 158 -4.50 13.45 -0.04
C GLU A 158 -5.59 14.15 -0.85
N ILE A 159 -6.68 13.43 -1.12
CA ILE A 159 -7.80 13.96 -1.92
C ILE A 159 -8.57 15.06 -1.17
N ILE A 160 -8.30 15.26 0.11
CA ILE A 160 -8.97 16.22 0.98
C ILE A 160 -8.10 16.54 2.20
N SER A 161 -8.04 17.79 2.67
CA SER A 161 -7.46 18.10 4.00
C SER A 161 -8.50 18.19 5.10
N LYS A 162 -9.75 18.52 4.75
CA LYS A 162 -10.87 18.52 5.70
C LYS A 162 -11.08 17.14 6.34
N CYS A 163 -11.24 17.14 7.66
CA CYS A 163 -11.51 15.97 8.48
C CYS A 163 -12.65 16.29 9.45
N ASN A 164 -13.46 15.30 9.79
CA ASN A 164 -14.53 15.41 10.80
C ASN A 164 -14.05 15.06 12.23
N GLU A 165 -12.83 14.53 12.37
CA GLU A 165 -12.15 14.33 13.65
C GLU A 165 -11.04 15.38 13.88
N ARG A 166 -10.58 15.48 15.12
CA ARG A 166 -9.51 16.39 15.56
C ARG A 166 -8.52 15.63 16.44
N CYS A 167 -7.99 14.54 15.89
CA CYS A 167 -7.16 13.62 16.66
C CYS A 167 -5.93 14.31 17.26
N ILE A 168 -5.71 14.15 18.56
CA ILE A 168 -4.69 14.87 19.34
C ILE A 168 -3.23 14.63 18.91
N HIS A 169 -2.99 13.55 18.16
CA HIS A 169 -1.68 13.14 17.66
C HIS A 169 -1.43 13.53 16.19
N CYS A 170 -2.42 14.12 15.51
CA CYS A 170 -2.39 14.28 14.06
C CYS A 170 -1.19 15.11 13.62
N TYR A 171 -0.47 14.66 12.59
CA TYR A 171 0.63 15.43 12.00
C TYR A 171 0.14 16.57 11.09
N ILE A 172 -1.16 16.60 10.75
CA ILE A 172 -1.80 17.69 10.00
C ILE A 172 -2.33 18.73 10.99
N PRO A 173 -1.80 19.97 10.99
CA PRO A 173 -2.31 21.07 11.79
C PRO A 173 -3.79 21.25 11.55
N HIS A 174 -4.58 21.35 12.62
CA HIS A 174 -6.04 21.37 12.51
C HIS A 174 -6.60 22.57 11.75
N ASP A 175 -5.89 23.69 11.77
CA ASP A 175 -6.26 24.91 11.03
C ASP A 175 -6.13 24.74 9.52
N ASN A 176 -5.31 23.78 9.06
CA ASN A 176 -5.12 23.50 7.64
C ASN A 176 -6.14 22.50 7.08
N LYS A 177 -7.06 21.97 7.90
CA LYS A 177 -8.05 20.95 7.54
C LYS A 177 -9.33 21.55 6.93
N ILE A 178 -9.20 22.25 5.81
CA ILE A 178 -10.29 23.10 5.27
C ILE A 178 -10.70 22.85 3.81
N SER A 179 -9.90 22.14 3.02
CA SER A 179 -10.07 22.09 1.56
C SER A 179 -10.22 20.66 1.01
N TYR A 180 -10.61 20.56 -0.26
CA TYR A 180 -10.80 19.35 -1.04
C TYR A 180 -10.11 19.43 -2.40
N MET A 181 -9.76 18.28 -2.97
CA MET A 181 -9.20 18.16 -4.31
C MET A 181 -10.31 18.33 -5.36
N LYS A 182 -10.02 19.07 -6.44
CA LYS A 182 -10.97 19.17 -7.56
C LYS A 182 -10.98 17.87 -8.36
N PRO A 183 -12.13 17.39 -8.87
CA PRO A 183 -12.20 16.16 -9.68
C PRO A 183 -11.28 16.17 -10.90
N ASP A 184 -11.22 17.29 -11.62
CA ASP A 184 -10.37 17.42 -12.81
C ASP A 184 -8.89 17.21 -12.47
N LEU A 185 -8.45 17.68 -11.30
CA LEU A 185 -7.08 17.47 -10.82
C LEU A 185 -6.83 15.99 -10.51
N PHE A 186 -7.78 15.33 -9.86
CA PHE A 186 -7.67 13.90 -9.55
C PHE A 186 -7.59 13.06 -10.84
N HIS A 187 -8.45 13.32 -11.82
CA HIS A 187 -8.43 12.60 -13.10
C HIS A 187 -7.15 12.87 -13.90
N ASP A 188 -6.64 14.11 -13.88
CA ASP A 188 -5.36 14.43 -14.49
C ASP A 188 -4.21 13.64 -13.85
N ILE A 189 -4.14 13.62 -12.52
CA ILE A 189 -3.16 12.81 -11.78
C ILE A 189 -3.24 11.34 -12.20
N LEU A 190 -4.43 10.73 -12.22
CA LEU A 190 -4.60 9.34 -12.63
C LEU A 190 -4.09 9.08 -14.06
N ASN A 191 -4.39 9.97 -15.00
CA ASN A 191 -3.90 9.85 -16.38
C ASN A 191 -2.37 9.88 -16.44
N GLN A 192 -1.72 10.72 -15.61
CA GLN A 192 -0.27 10.77 -15.51
C GLN A 192 0.30 9.50 -14.85
N CYS A 193 -0.36 8.97 -13.81
CA CYS A 193 0.00 7.71 -13.17
C CYS A 193 -0.03 6.51 -14.14
N VAL A 194 -1.06 6.43 -15.01
CA VAL A 194 -1.15 5.38 -16.03
C VAL A 194 0.04 5.44 -16.98
N LYS A 195 0.40 6.64 -17.48
CA LYS A 195 1.55 6.82 -18.38
C LYS A 195 2.88 6.46 -17.71
N MET A 196 2.98 6.62 -16.40
CA MET A 196 4.16 6.29 -15.61
C MET A 196 4.16 4.86 -15.07
N ASN A 197 3.18 4.02 -15.44
CA ASN A 197 3.04 2.64 -14.95
C ASN A 197 2.98 2.53 -13.41
N VAL A 198 2.40 3.53 -12.73
CA VAL A 198 2.19 3.49 -11.27
C VAL A 198 1.31 2.28 -10.93
N LEU A 199 1.68 1.57 -9.86
CA LEU A 199 1.00 0.33 -9.45
C LEU A 199 -0.05 0.60 -8.38
N ASN A 200 0.33 1.36 -7.36
CA ASN A 200 -0.43 1.52 -6.14
C ASN A 200 -0.75 2.98 -5.83
N LEU A 201 -2.01 3.22 -5.44
CA LEU A 201 -2.53 4.52 -5.03
C LEU A 201 -3.11 4.44 -3.62
N THR A 202 -2.61 5.28 -2.71
CA THR A 202 -3.22 5.47 -1.40
C THR A 202 -4.12 6.70 -1.44
N LEU A 203 -5.41 6.56 -1.11
CA LEU A 203 -6.36 7.67 -0.97
C LEU A 203 -6.55 8.02 0.50
N SER A 204 -6.33 9.28 0.85
CA SER A 204 -6.20 9.70 2.25
C SER A 204 -6.46 11.21 2.45
N GLY A 205 -5.89 11.76 3.53
CA GLY A 205 -5.73 13.17 3.81
C GLY A 205 -6.32 13.49 5.18
N GLY A 206 -7.33 14.34 5.21
CA GLY A 206 -8.17 14.54 6.38
C GLY A 206 -9.07 13.33 6.62
N GLU A 207 -10.25 13.30 5.99
CA GLU A 207 -11.11 12.12 5.96
C GLU A 207 -11.65 11.94 4.53
N PRO A 208 -11.15 10.96 3.75
CA PRO A 208 -11.49 10.81 2.34
C PRO A 208 -12.98 10.55 2.09
N LEU A 209 -13.71 9.92 3.02
CA LEU A 209 -15.15 9.66 2.89
C LEU A 209 -16.01 10.94 2.97
N LEU A 210 -15.45 12.07 3.40
CA LEU A 210 -16.12 13.38 3.28
C LEU A 210 -16.15 13.90 1.83
N HIS A 211 -15.31 13.35 0.95
CA HIS A 211 -15.21 13.84 -0.42
C HIS A 211 -16.41 13.37 -1.24
N LYS A 212 -17.22 14.31 -1.75
CA LYS A 212 -18.48 14.01 -2.48
C LYS A 212 -18.32 13.09 -3.70
N ASN A 213 -17.12 13.02 -4.28
CA ASN A 213 -16.80 12.17 -5.43
C ASN A 213 -16.01 10.90 -5.05
N PHE A 214 -15.93 10.54 -3.77
CA PHE A 214 -15.12 9.39 -3.31
C PHE A 214 -15.43 8.09 -4.06
N CYS A 215 -16.71 7.75 -4.24
CA CYS A 215 -17.10 6.56 -5.00
C CYS A 215 -16.68 6.64 -6.48
N ASP A 216 -16.72 7.83 -7.09
CA ASP A 216 -16.24 8.01 -8.45
C ASP A 216 -14.72 7.83 -8.55
N TYR A 217 -13.98 8.32 -7.56
CA TYR A 217 -12.53 8.14 -7.49
C TYR A 217 -12.15 6.66 -7.38
N LEU A 218 -12.82 5.88 -6.53
CA LEU A 218 -12.62 4.43 -6.46
C LEU A 218 -12.93 3.74 -7.79
N ARG A 219 -14.04 4.11 -8.43
CA ARG A 219 -14.41 3.59 -9.75
C ARG A 219 -13.33 3.85 -10.79
N LYS A 220 -12.79 5.07 -10.84
CA LYS A 220 -11.72 5.42 -11.77
C LYS A 220 -10.43 4.66 -11.48
N CYS A 221 -10.07 4.48 -10.21
CA CYS A 221 -8.91 3.65 -9.87
C CYS A 221 -9.07 2.21 -10.35
N ARG A 222 -10.29 1.64 -10.26
CA ARG A 222 -10.61 0.32 -10.82
C ARG A 222 -10.46 0.23 -12.32
N GLU A 223 -11.00 1.22 -13.04
CA GLU A 223 -11.00 1.27 -14.50
C GLU A 223 -9.57 1.27 -15.06
N TYR A 224 -8.63 1.87 -14.32
CA TYR A 224 -7.21 1.90 -14.65
C TYR A 224 -6.38 0.78 -14.02
N ASP A 225 -7.01 -0.19 -13.33
CA ASP A 225 -6.37 -1.34 -12.68
C ASP A 225 -5.22 -0.93 -11.72
N PHE A 226 -5.49 0.06 -10.86
CA PHE A 226 -4.61 0.41 -9.74
C PHE A 226 -4.89 -0.48 -8.52
N SER A 227 -3.82 -0.84 -7.80
CA SER A 227 -3.93 -1.22 -6.39
C SER A 227 -4.36 -0.01 -5.59
N VAL A 228 -5.36 -0.14 -4.73
CA VAL A 228 -5.91 1.00 -3.98
C VAL A 228 -5.88 0.71 -2.50
N ASN A 229 -5.28 1.62 -1.74
CA ASN A 229 -5.41 1.64 -0.29
C ASN A 229 -6.21 2.88 0.13
N VAL A 230 -7.13 2.74 1.09
CA VAL A 230 -7.91 3.87 1.64
C VAL A 230 -7.60 4.02 3.12
N LEU A 231 -7.06 5.18 3.51
CA LEU A 231 -6.83 5.55 4.91
C LEU A 231 -8.01 6.39 5.41
N SER A 232 -8.84 5.85 6.30
CA SER A 232 -10.11 6.49 6.71
C SER A 232 -10.47 6.16 8.16
N ASN A 233 -11.07 7.11 8.88
CA ASN A 233 -11.65 6.85 10.22
C ASN A 233 -12.97 6.05 10.16
N LEU A 234 -13.53 5.89 8.96
CA LEU A 234 -14.74 5.12 8.62
C LEU A 234 -16.04 5.61 9.26
N THR A 235 -16.03 6.75 9.95
CA THR A 235 -17.21 7.26 10.66
C THR A 235 -18.36 7.69 9.75
N LEU A 236 -18.12 7.77 8.44
CA LEU A 236 -19.06 8.16 7.38
C LEU A 236 -19.39 7.00 6.42
N LEU A 237 -18.96 5.78 6.73
CA LEU A 237 -19.24 4.60 5.92
C LEU A 237 -20.76 4.40 5.77
N ASN A 238 -21.19 4.07 4.55
CA ASN A 238 -22.59 3.84 4.20
C ASN A 238 -22.72 2.79 3.09
N ASP A 239 -23.94 2.39 2.77
CA ASP A 239 -24.23 1.32 1.78
C ASP A 239 -23.72 1.64 0.37
N GLU A 240 -23.73 2.91 -0.04
CA GLU A 240 -23.22 3.33 -1.35
C GLU A 240 -21.71 3.12 -1.43
N ILE A 241 -20.98 3.54 -0.39
CA ILE A 241 -19.53 3.35 -0.29
C ILE A 241 -19.19 1.86 -0.24
N ILE A 242 -19.90 1.06 0.56
CA ILE A 242 -19.72 -0.39 0.63
C ILE A 242 -19.92 -1.04 -0.75
N LYS A 243 -20.99 -0.67 -1.45
CA LYS A 243 -21.28 -1.21 -2.78
C LYS A 243 -20.15 -0.92 -3.75
N GLU A 244 -19.62 0.30 -3.75
CA GLU A 244 -18.48 0.65 -4.61
C GLU A 244 -17.21 -0.08 -4.18
N MET A 245 -16.88 -0.14 -2.88
CA MET A 245 -15.71 -0.87 -2.36
C MET A 245 -15.70 -2.35 -2.80
N LYS A 246 -16.84 -3.04 -2.74
CA LYS A 246 -16.96 -4.46 -3.16
C LYS A 246 -16.69 -4.71 -4.64
N LEU A 247 -16.86 -3.70 -5.48
CA LEU A 247 -16.55 -3.81 -6.91
C LEU A 247 -15.04 -3.73 -7.18
N ASN A 248 -14.23 -3.35 -6.19
CA ASN A 248 -12.78 -3.15 -6.31
C ASN A 248 -12.01 -4.33 -5.70
N PRO A 249 -11.61 -5.33 -6.50
CA PRO A 249 -10.89 -6.51 -5.97
C PRO A 249 -9.45 -6.21 -5.54
N LEU A 250 -8.93 -5.02 -5.87
CA LEU A 250 -7.57 -4.58 -5.53
C LEU A 250 -7.56 -3.56 -4.39
N LEU A 251 -8.68 -3.43 -3.68
CA LEU A 251 -8.86 -2.46 -2.61
C LEU A 251 -8.48 -3.06 -1.25
N SER A 252 -7.74 -2.29 -0.47
CA SER A 252 -7.61 -2.46 0.97
C SER A 252 -7.95 -1.16 1.73
N VAL A 253 -8.32 -1.31 3.00
CA VAL A 253 -8.67 -0.19 3.88
C VAL A 253 -7.80 -0.21 5.12
N GLN A 254 -7.30 0.95 5.56
CA GLN A 254 -6.74 1.11 6.89
C GLN A 254 -7.62 2.03 7.72
N VAL A 255 -7.86 1.64 8.96
CA VAL A 255 -8.63 2.43 9.93
C VAL A 255 -7.93 2.47 11.29
N SER A 256 -7.93 3.63 11.93
CA SER A 256 -7.37 3.76 13.27
C SER A 256 -8.39 3.37 14.33
N LEU A 257 -8.01 2.45 15.23
CA LEU A 257 -8.80 2.08 16.42
C LEU A 257 -7.88 2.13 17.63
N TYR A 258 -8.05 3.14 18.49
CA TYR A 258 -7.05 3.44 19.53
C TYR A 258 -7.24 2.70 20.86
N SER A 259 -8.46 2.27 21.17
CA SER A 259 -8.80 1.60 22.43
C SER A 259 -10.15 0.89 22.30
N MET A 260 -10.37 -0.17 23.07
CA MET A 260 -11.70 -0.78 23.23
C MET A 260 -12.56 -0.04 24.26
N ASN A 261 -12.01 0.96 24.94
CA ASN A 261 -12.72 1.89 25.80
C ASN A 261 -13.14 3.13 25.00
N SER A 262 -14.46 3.34 24.87
CA SER A 262 -15.04 4.45 24.13
C SER A 262 -14.56 5.82 24.60
N ASP A 263 -14.45 6.02 25.91
CA ASP A 263 -14.01 7.30 26.47
C ASP A 263 -12.55 7.61 26.11
N ILE A 264 -11.66 6.60 26.09
CA ILE A 264 -10.26 6.78 25.68
C ILE A 264 -10.19 7.09 24.18
N HIS A 265 -10.88 6.30 23.36
CA HIS A 265 -10.90 6.49 21.91
C HIS A 265 -11.45 7.86 21.50
N ASP A 266 -12.62 8.23 22.02
CA ASP A 266 -13.28 9.51 21.73
C ASP A 266 -12.46 10.71 22.20
N ARG A 267 -11.72 10.58 23.31
CA ARG A 267 -10.75 11.59 23.74
C ARG A 267 -9.56 11.69 22.79
N ILE A 268 -9.12 10.61 22.18
CA ILE A 268 -8.01 10.66 21.22
C ILE A 268 -8.48 11.34 19.92
N THR A 269 -9.65 10.96 19.39
CA THR A 269 -10.22 11.52 18.15
C THR A 269 -10.81 12.92 18.33
N GLN A 270 -11.05 13.33 19.58
CA GLN A 270 -11.80 14.53 19.96
C GLN A 270 -13.23 14.53 19.39
N MET A 271 -13.82 13.35 19.23
CA MET A 271 -15.17 13.17 18.69
C MET A 271 -15.96 12.17 19.52
N LYS A 272 -16.99 12.65 20.23
CA LYS A 272 -17.90 11.79 21.00
C LYS A 272 -18.66 10.85 20.06
N GLY A 273 -18.69 9.57 20.41
CA GLY A 273 -19.30 8.48 19.64
C GLY A 273 -18.44 7.99 18.48
N SER A 274 -17.19 8.43 18.34
CA SER A 274 -16.28 7.95 17.28
C SER A 274 -16.01 6.45 17.40
N PHE A 275 -15.77 5.95 18.61
CA PHE A 275 -15.49 4.54 18.86
C PHE A 275 -16.57 3.61 18.31
N GLU A 276 -17.83 3.85 18.69
CA GLU A 276 -18.94 3.00 18.27
C GLU A 276 -19.16 3.07 16.75
N LYS A 277 -18.98 4.25 16.14
CA LYS A 277 -19.08 4.40 14.68
C LYS A 277 -17.98 3.61 13.97
N THR A 278 -16.73 3.81 14.37
CA THR A 278 -15.56 3.14 13.77
C THR A 278 -15.64 1.63 13.95
N LYS A 279 -15.97 1.15 15.15
CA LYS A 279 -16.13 -0.29 15.43
C LYS A 279 -17.25 -0.93 14.61
N ASN A 280 -18.41 -0.29 14.50
CA ASN A 280 -19.51 -0.81 13.69
C ASN A 280 -19.17 -0.80 12.19
N ALA A 281 -18.44 0.21 11.73
CA ALA A 281 -17.95 0.28 10.37
C ALA A 281 -16.94 -0.85 10.07
N ILE A 282 -16.01 -1.13 10.98
CA ILE A 282 -15.08 -2.27 10.89
C ILE A 282 -15.87 -3.59 10.74
N LEU A 283 -16.85 -3.84 11.60
CA LEU A 283 -17.67 -5.05 11.53
C LEU A 283 -18.44 -5.15 10.20
N THR A 284 -18.90 -4.01 9.67
CA THR A 284 -19.61 -3.95 8.38
C THR A 284 -18.69 -4.34 7.22
N LEU A 285 -17.44 -3.85 7.22
CA LEU A 285 -16.45 -4.22 6.21
C LEU A 285 -16.07 -5.71 6.30
N VAL A 286 -15.90 -6.25 7.52
CA VAL A 286 -15.67 -7.70 7.74
C VAL A 286 -16.81 -8.53 7.18
N GLN A 287 -18.06 -8.16 7.47
CA GLN A 287 -19.25 -8.84 6.93
C GLN A 287 -19.35 -8.80 5.40
N ASN A 288 -18.72 -7.82 4.76
CA ASN A 288 -18.72 -7.64 3.32
C ASN A 288 -17.44 -8.14 2.64
N GLU A 289 -16.55 -8.82 3.38
CA GLU A 289 -15.29 -9.38 2.88
C GLU A 289 -14.40 -8.31 2.21
N ILE A 290 -14.40 -7.08 2.75
CA ILE A 290 -13.53 -5.99 2.29
C ILE A 290 -12.21 -6.06 3.08
N PRO A 291 -11.05 -6.26 2.42
CA PRO A 291 -9.77 -6.34 3.11
C PRO A 291 -9.45 -5.08 3.90
N MET A 292 -8.99 -5.25 5.14
CA MET A 292 -8.54 -4.12 5.96
C MET A 292 -7.39 -4.45 6.91
N GLN A 293 -6.80 -3.39 7.45
CA GLN A 293 -5.91 -3.41 8.61
C GLN A 293 -6.35 -2.35 9.64
N LEU A 294 -6.16 -2.65 10.92
CA LEU A 294 -6.22 -1.64 11.96
C LEU A 294 -4.86 -0.96 12.15
N SER A 295 -4.87 0.34 12.36
CA SER A 295 -3.75 1.09 12.90
C SER A 295 -4.05 1.45 14.36
N CYS A 296 -3.15 1.11 15.28
CA CYS A 296 -3.26 1.43 16.70
C CYS A 296 -1.94 2.03 17.21
N PRO A 297 -1.63 3.30 16.88
CA PRO A 297 -0.47 3.98 17.43
C PRO A 297 -0.53 3.99 18.95
N ILE A 298 0.53 3.50 19.58
CA ILE A 298 0.66 3.39 21.03
C ILE A 298 1.19 4.72 21.56
N MET A 299 0.36 5.36 22.36
CA MET A 299 0.56 6.70 22.90
C MET A 299 0.32 6.72 24.41
N LYS A 300 0.68 7.81 25.07
CA LYS A 300 0.43 7.98 26.52
C LYS A 300 -1.03 7.73 26.91
N GLN A 301 -1.96 8.07 26.03
CA GLN A 301 -3.40 7.99 26.25
C GLN A 301 -3.95 6.57 26.20
N ASN A 302 -3.35 5.65 25.41
CA ASN A 302 -3.86 4.29 25.20
C ASN A 302 -2.85 3.18 25.51
N LYS A 303 -1.63 3.48 25.97
CA LYS A 303 -0.59 2.49 26.33
C LYS A 303 -1.03 1.41 27.32
N LEU A 304 -2.09 1.64 28.09
CA LEU A 304 -2.65 0.65 29.02
C LEU A 304 -3.83 -0.15 28.45
N SER A 305 -4.36 0.23 27.27
CA SER A 305 -5.55 -0.39 26.66
C SER A 305 -5.34 -0.88 25.22
N TYR A 306 -4.22 -0.57 24.57
CA TYR A 306 -3.97 -0.96 23.17
C TYR A 306 -4.00 -2.48 22.96
N GLY A 307 -3.57 -3.26 23.95
CA GLY A 307 -3.59 -4.73 23.89
C GLY A 307 -5.01 -5.31 23.76
N GLU A 308 -6.04 -4.59 24.20
CA GLU A 308 -7.44 -4.99 24.00
C GLU A 308 -7.85 -4.87 22.53
N VAL A 309 -7.31 -3.87 21.81
CA VAL A 309 -7.54 -3.68 20.38
C VAL A 309 -6.93 -4.84 19.60
N ILE A 310 -5.68 -5.21 19.93
CA ILE A 310 -4.98 -6.34 19.28
C ILE A 310 -5.78 -7.63 19.46
N LYS A 311 -6.14 -7.98 20.70
CA LYS A 311 -6.94 -9.18 20.99
C LYS A 311 -8.30 -9.17 20.28
N TRP A 312 -8.94 -8.00 20.20
CA TRP A 312 -10.21 -7.86 19.49
C TRP A 312 -10.03 -8.06 17.98
N ALA A 313 -8.98 -7.51 17.38
CA ALA A 313 -8.66 -7.65 15.96
C ALA A 313 -8.31 -9.10 15.59
N GLU A 314 -7.48 -9.78 16.41
CA GLU A 314 -7.15 -11.19 16.26
C GLU A 314 -8.39 -12.08 16.22
N LYS A 315 -9.35 -11.83 17.12
CA LYS A 315 -10.63 -12.55 17.15
C LYS A 315 -11.43 -12.41 15.84
N HIS A 316 -11.23 -11.32 15.10
CA HIS A 316 -11.89 -11.05 13.82
C HIS A 316 -10.97 -11.30 12.62
N ASN A 317 -9.79 -11.89 12.81
CA ASN A 317 -8.77 -12.12 11.77
C ASN A 317 -8.34 -10.82 11.05
N ILE A 318 -8.27 -9.70 11.78
CA ILE A 318 -7.86 -8.40 11.23
C ILE A 318 -6.40 -8.15 11.62
N PRO A 319 -5.49 -7.86 10.66
CA PRO A 319 -4.13 -7.47 10.99
C PRO A 319 -4.09 -6.10 11.67
N VAL A 320 -3.12 -5.91 12.56
CA VAL A 320 -2.94 -4.65 13.31
C VAL A 320 -1.52 -4.15 13.14
N GLY A 321 -1.35 -2.86 12.83
CA GLY A 321 -0.10 -2.14 12.98
C GLY A 321 -0.12 -1.35 14.29
N ASP A 322 0.82 -1.63 15.19
CA ASP A 322 0.86 -1.08 16.55
C ASP A 322 2.25 -0.51 16.90
N ASP A 323 2.65 0.53 16.15
CA ASP A 323 3.88 1.29 16.42
C ASP A 323 3.69 2.36 17.51
N TYR A 324 4.79 2.95 17.97
CA TYR A 324 4.81 4.04 18.95
C TYR A 324 5.44 5.32 18.37
N GLY A 325 5.52 5.42 17.04
CA GLY A 325 6.21 6.47 16.30
C GLY A 325 5.32 7.68 16.02
N ILE A 326 5.16 8.58 16.98
CA ILE A 326 4.48 9.87 16.75
C ILE A 326 5.49 10.89 16.23
N ILE A 327 5.32 11.39 15.01
CA ILE A 327 6.11 12.50 14.44
C ILE A 327 5.47 13.86 14.74
N ALA A 328 6.25 14.95 14.67
CA ALA A 328 5.73 16.30 14.83
C ALA A 328 4.80 16.71 13.68
N GLU A 329 4.03 17.78 13.89
CA GLU A 329 3.21 18.36 12.82
C GLU A 329 4.09 18.86 11.67
N TYR A 330 3.59 18.77 10.43
CA TYR A 330 4.39 19.12 9.25
C TYR A 330 4.78 20.61 9.19
N ASN A 331 4.12 21.47 9.98
CA ASN A 331 4.44 22.89 10.11
C ASN A 331 5.48 23.17 11.21
N HIS A 332 6.20 22.15 11.66
CA HIS A 332 7.26 22.20 12.67
C HIS A 332 6.79 22.56 14.08
N THR A 333 5.48 22.45 14.35
CA THR A 333 4.95 22.54 15.72
C THR A 333 4.97 21.17 16.41
N ASN A 334 5.22 21.19 17.71
CA ASN A 334 5.42 19.98 18.52
C ASN A 334 4.24 19.68 19.46
N GLU A 335 3.10 20.34 19.26
CA GLU A 335 1.94 20.23 20.16
C GLU A 335 1.40 18.81 20.28
N ASN A 336 1.44 18.06 19.18
CA ASN A 336 0.99 16.67 19.12
C ASN A 336 1.96 15.71 19.83
N LEU A 337 3.24 16.09 20.01
CA LEU A 337 4.27 15.25 20.65
C LEU A 337 4.02 14.99 22.13
N LYS A 338 3.11 15.74 22.77
CA LYS A 338 2.64 15.41 24.13
C LYS A 338 2.02 14.01 24.22
N CYS A 339 1.59 13.42 23.10
CA CYS A 339 1.07 12.06 23.03
C CYS A 339 2.18 10.99 22.97
N ARG A 340 3.40 11.37 22.57
CA ARG A 340 4.55 10.47 22.43
C ARG A 340 4.94 9.87 23.78
N LEU A 341 5.22 8.57 23.79
CA LEU A 341 5.73 7.84 24.95
C LEU A 341 7.15 8.31 25.33
N SER A 342 7.47 8.29 26.62
CA SER A 342 8.86 8.38 27.09
C SER A 342 9.62 7.08 26.82
N ILE A 343 10.95 7.11 26.92
CA ILE A 343 11.78 5.92 26.74
C ILE A 343 11.42 4.83 27.75
N GLU A 344 11.13 5.20 29.01
CA GLU A 344 10.70 4.28 30.06
C GLU A 344 9.32 3.67 29.76
N GLU A 345 8.43 4.44 29.14
CA GLU A 345 7.11 3.94 28.71
C GLU A 345 7.24 3.01 27.51
N ILE A 346 8.09 3.33 26.53
CA ILE A 346 8.40 2.45 25.38
C ILE A 346 9.00 1.13 25.89
N LYS A 347 9.96 1.20 26.82
CA LYS A 347 10.57 0.01 27.42
C LYS A 347 9.51 -0.92 28.01
N LYS A 348 8.57 -0.38 28.79
CA LYS A 348 7.45 -1.16 29.36
C LYS A 348 6.58 -1.78 28.28
N VAL A 349 6.21 -1.02 27.25
CA VAL A 349 5.43 -1.55 26.12
C VAL A 349 6.15 -2.71 25.41
N VAL A 350 7.46 -2.59 25.20
CA VAL A 350 8.28 -3.66 24.59
C VAL A 350 8.36 -4.87 25.52
N GLU A 351 8.61 -4.68 26.82
CA GLU A 351 8.62 -5.77 27.82
C GLU A 351 7.27 -6.50 27.85
N ASP A 352 6.17 -5.76 27.86
CA ASP A 352 4.81 -6.32 27.84
C ASP A 352 4.54 -7.09 26.55
N LYS A 353 4.93 -6.58 25.38
CA LYS A 353 4.76 -7.30 24.10
C LYS A 353 5.58 -8.60 24.09
N VAL A 354 6.85 -8.56 24.49
CA VAL A 354 7.72 -9.75 24.54
C VAL A 354 7.18 -10.80 25.53
N ALA A 355 6.63 -10.37 26.66
CA ALA A 355 6.06 -11.29 27.65
C ALA A 355 4.77 -11.98 27.16
N ASN A 356 4.00 -11.33 26.28
CA ASN A 356 2.71 -11.82 25.81
C ASN A 356 2.77 -12.50 24.43
N ASP A 357 3.79 -12.21 23.61
CA ASP A 357 3.99 -12.80 22.30
C ASP A 357 5.47 -13.13 22.05
N ALA A 358 5.80 -14.42 22.12
CA ALA A 358 7.16 -14.89 21.87
C ALA A 358 7.63 -14.61 20.44
N LYS A 359 6.71 -14.55 19.45
CA LYS A 359 7.06 -14.26 18.05
C LYS A 359 7.50 -12.83 17.85
N TYR A 360 7.03 -11.90 18.69
CA TYR A 360 7.41 -10.50 18.61
C TYR A 360 8.93 -10.31 18.79
N LEU A 361 9.53 -11.02 19.75
CA LEU A 361 10.99 -10.97 19.94
C LEU A 361 11.73 -11.58 18.75
N GLU A 362 11.26 -12.72 18.23
CA GLU A 362 11.85 -13.35 17.04
C GLU A 362 11.81 -12.43 15.81
N GLN A 363 10.71 -11.69 15.62
CA GLN A 363 10.56 -10.70 14.55
C GLN A 363 11.55 -9.55 14.70
N ILE A 364 11.67 -8.95 15.89
CA ILE A 364 12.64 -7.87 16.14
C ILE A 364 14.06 -8.34 15.85
N LEU A 365 14.45 -9.52 16.34
CA LEU A 365 15.79 -10.06 16.12
C LEU A 365 16.04 -10.38 14.64
N SER A 366 15.03 -10.89 13.92
CA SER A 366 15.12 -11.14 12.48
C SER A 366 15.28 -9.85 11.67
N GLU A 367 14.55 -8.80 12.03
CA GLU A 367 14.69 -7.48 11.41
C GLU A 367 16.04 -6.84 11.69
N ALA A 368 16.53 -6.95 12.92
CA ALA A 368 17.86 -6.48 13.30
C ALA A 368 18.96 -7.20 12.50
N GLU A 369 18.85 -8.52 12.33
CA GLU A 369 19.81 -9.29 11.53
C GLU A 369 19.83 -8.84 10.07
N LYS A 370 18.66 -8.62 9.45
CA LYS A 370 18.58 -8.09 8.08
C LYS A 370 19.21 -6.70 7.95
N LYS A 371 19.09 -5.86 8.97
CA LYS A 371 19.68 -4.52 8.98
C LYS A 371 21.19 -4.50 9.13
N LYS A 372 21.83 -5.61 9.53
CA LYS A 372 23.30 -5.72 9.51
C LYS A 372 23.88 -5.60 8.11
N ASP A 373 23.12 -6.02 7.11
CA ASP A 373 23.52 -5.93 5.71
C ASP A 373 23.43 -4.51 5.14
N ASN A 374 22.81 -3.56 5.88
CA ASN A 374 22.72 -2.17 5.46
C ASN A 374 24.10 -1.51 5.46
N LYS A 375 24.49 -1.00 4.29
CA LYS A 375 25.77 -0.36 4.04
C LYS A 375 25.66 1.16 4.20
N ALA A 376 26.80 1.78 4.43
CA ALA A 376 26.94 3.23 4.52
C ALA A 376 26.47 3.95 3.23
N ASN A 377 26.63 3.30 2.08
CA ASN A 377 26.26 3.82 0.77
C ASN A 377 24.87 3.36 0.28
N ASP A 378 24.06 2.74 1.15
CA ASP A 378 22.68 2.43 0.81
C ASP A 378 21.80 3.66 0.94
N SER A 379 20.68 3.68 0.22
CA SER A 379 19.67 4.73 0.34
C SER A 379 18.99 4.68 1.71
N VAL A 380 18.67 5.86 2.25
CA VAL A 380 18.04 6.00 3.57
C VAL A 380 16.66 5.35 3.63
N CYS A 381 15.81 5.64 2.65
CA CYS A 381 14.48 5.04 2.50
C CYS A 381 13.97 5.18 1.06
N SER A 382 12.71 4.81 0.82
CA SER A 382 12.07 4.78 -0.50
C SER A 382 11.59 6.13 -1.01
N VAL A 383 11.62 7.19 -0.19
CA VAL A 383 11.08 8.51 -0.58
C VAL A 383 11.77 9.05 -1.82
N CYS A 384 10.97 9.56 -2.76
CA CYS A 384 11.41 9.97 -4.08
C CYS A 384 12.10 8.88 -4.90
N ARG A 385 12.20 7.63 -4.44
CA ARG A 385 12.80 6.49 -5.19
C ARG A 385 11.76 5.52 -5.73
N SER A 386 10.69 5.29 -4.98
CA SER A 386 9.51 4.54 -5.42
C SER A 386 8.18 5.13 -4.97
N THR A 387 8.22 6.19 -4.14
CA THR A 387 7.04 6.84 -3.58
C THR A 387 7.18 8.36 -3.52
N ILE A 388 6.06 9.05 -3.72
CA ILE A 388 5.84 10.48 -3.42
C ILE A 388 4.37 10.66 -3.01
N CYS A 389 4.03 11.85 -2.53
CA CYS A 389 2.68 12.24 -2.16
C CYS A 389 2.22 13.46 -2.97
N ILE A 390 0.91 13.59 -3.20
CA ILE A 390 0.27 14.77 -3.79
C ILE A 390 -0.88 15.22 -2.89
N SER A 391 -0.86 16.49 -2.50
CA SER A 391 -1.88 17.07 -1.65
C SER A 391 -3.08 17.56 -2.47
N HIS A 392 -4.18 17.87 -1.80
CA HIS A 392 -5.45 18.28 -2.41
C HIS A 392 -5.34 19.54 -3.28
N ASN A 393 -4.31 20.35 -3.06
CA ASN A 393 -4.01 21.57 -3.81
C ASN A 393 -3.03 21.34 -4.98
N GLY A 394 -2.55 20.11 -5.20
CA GLY A 394 -1.61 19.76 -6.24
C GLY A 394 -0.14 19.83 -5.83
N ASP A 395 0.18 20.25 -4.61
CA ASP A 395 1.57 20.23 -4.12
C ASP A 395 2.05 18.79 -4.01
N VAL A 396 3.24 18.53 -4.56
CA VAL A 396 3.92 17.24 -4.50
C VAL A 396 4.96 17.30 -3.39
N TYR A 397 5.06 16.25 -2.58
CA TYR A 397 5.99 16.17 -1.44
C TYR A 397 6.49 14.73 -1.21
N PRO A 398 7.57 14.49 -0.44
CA PRO A 398 8.29 13.20 -0.45
C PRO A 398 7.58 12.05 0.25
N CYS A 399 6.89 12.33 1.35
CA CYS A 399 6.31 11.32 2.24
C CYS A 399 5.19 11.90 3.09
N GLU A 400 4.35 11.01 3.62
CA GLU A 400 3.31 11.30 4.60
C GLU A 400 3.88 12.08 5.80
N GLY A 401 3.22 13.17 6.17
CA GLY A 401 3.68 14.06 7.23
C GLY A 401 4.77 15.04 6.81
N TRP A 402 5.21 15.07 5.55
CA TRP A 402 6.26 15.97 5.08
C TRP A 402 5.76 17.08 4.14
N GLN A 403 4.52 17.55 4.33
CA GLN A 403 3.81 18.44 3.42
C GLN A 403 4.51 19.80 3.20
N ASP A 404 5.27 20.30 4.18
CA ASP A 404 6.01 21.57 4.07
C ASP A 404 7.25 21.46 3.14
N TYR A 405 7.70 20.25 2.82
CA TYR A 405 8.79 20.02 1.87
C TYR A 405 8.25 19.83 0.44
N THR A 406 7.72 20.90 -0.16
CA THR A 406 7.19 20.83 -1.53
C THR A 406 8.30 20.58 -2.55
N VAL A 407 8.12 19.60 -3.44
CA VAL A 407 9.06 19.25 -4.52
C VAL A 407 8.58 19.68 -5.90
N GLY A 408 7.34 20.17 -6.01
CA GLY A 408 6.72 20.73 -7.21
C GLY A 408 5.21 20.86 -7.04
N ASN A 409 4.51 21.40 -8.04
CA ASN A 409 3.05 21.42 -8.07
C ASN A 409 2.52 20.86 -9.39
N ILE A 410 1.65 19.85 -9.31
CA ILE A 410 1.16 19.09 -10.46
C ILE A 410 0.28 19.91 -11.41
N LYS A 411 -0.21 21.07 -10.97
CA LYS A 411 -0.98 22.01 -11.82
C LYS A 411 -0.09 22.82 -12.75
N GLU A 412 1.20 22.89 -12.45
CA GLU A 412 2.17 23.72 -13.17
C GLU A 412 3.15 22.85 -13.97
N THR A 413 3.53 21.69 -13.42
CA THR A 413 4.54 20.80 -13.97
C THR A 413 4.03 19.36 -13.96
N SER A 414 4.33 18.58 -15.00
CA SER A 414 3.91 17.18 -15.06
C SER A 414 4.55 16.33 -13.96
N LEU A 415 3.88 15.26 -13.53
CA LEU A 415 4.35 14.30 -12.53
C LEU A 415 5.70 13.72 -12.92
N HIS A 416 5.85 13.37 -14.20
CA HIS A 416 7.08 12.85 -14.76
C HIS A 416 8.22 13.87 -14.63
N GLU A 417 7.98 15.13 -14.98
CA GLU A 417 8.99 16.19 -14.88
C GLU A 417 9.36 16.52 -13.43
N ILE A 418 8.39 16.56 -12.51
CA ILE A 418 8.67 16.69 -11.07
C ILE A 418 9.50 15.49 -10.59
N TRP A 419 9.14 14.28 -10.99
CA TRP A 419 9.84 13.05 -10.60
C TRP A 419 11.28 13.02 -11.11
N GLU A 420 11.55 13.42 -12.35
CA GLU A 420 12.89 13.36 -12.94
C GLU A 420 13.76 14.58 -12.54
N ASN A 421 13.18 15.77 -12.56
CA ASN A 421 13.95 17.03 -12.62
C ASN A 421 13.87 17.89 -11.36
N SER A 422 13.01 17.58 -10.39
CA SER A 422 12.96 18.37 -9.15
C SER A 422 14.30 18.28 -8.40
N GLU A 423 14.95 19.43 -8.19
CA GLU A 423 16.22 19.51 -7.45
C GLU A 423 16.08 18.96 -6.04
N ARG A 424 14.94 19.19 -5.39
CA ARG A 424 14.63 18.65 -4.06
C ARG A 424 14.50 17.13 -4.07
N ASN A 425 13.89 16.55 -5.10
CA ASN A 425 13.86 15.09 -5.29
C ASN A 425 15.27 14.53 -5.51
N GLN A 426 16.07 15.17 -6.36
CA GLN A 426 17.45 14.76 -6.64
C GLN A 426 18.32 14.84 -5.39
N PHE A 427 18.16 15.89 -4.58
CA PHE A 427 18.82 16.02 -3.28
C PHE A 427 18.47 14.84 -2.37
N LEU A 428 17.18 14.56 -2.13
CA LEU A 428 16.76 13.44 -1.28
C LEU A 428 17.24 12.08 -1.80
N ARG A 429 17.26 11.87 -3.12
CA ARG A 429 17.81 10.67 -3.76
C ARG A 429 19.33 10.54 -3.62
N SER A 430 20.03 11.66 -3.46
CA SER A 430 21.48 11.66 -3.29
C SER A 430 21.90 11.26 -1.87
N LEU A 431 21.00 11.40 -0.89
CA LEU A 431 21.28 11.06 0.50
C LEU A 431 21.53 9.55 0.66
N ARG A 432 22.47 9.24 1.53
CA ARG A 432 22.93 7.91 1.92
C ARG A 432 22.96 7.80 3.43
N ASN A 433 22.98 6.56 3.91
CA ASN A 433 23.08 6.30 5.36
C ASN A 433 24.28 7.01 6.02
N GLN A 434 25.41 7.13 5.33
CA GLN A 434 26.60 7.83 5.82
C GLN A 434 26.41 9.33 6.08
N ASP A 435 25.40 9.96 5.47
CA ASP A 435 25.08 11.39 5.67
C ASP A 435 24.43 11.61 7.05
N PHE A 436 24.11 10.53 7.77
CA PHE A 436 23.61 10.51 9.15
C PHE A 436 24.65 9.88 10.09
N PRO A 437 25.79 10.56 10.34
CA PRO A 437 26.91 9.97 11.07
C PRO A 437 26.57 9.57 12.50
N GLN A 438 25.60 10.24 13.13
CA GLN A 438 25.11 9.88 14.46
C GLN A 438 24.40 8.52 14.45
N CYS A 439 23.59 8.25 13.42
CA CYS A 439 22.84 7.01 13.28
C CYS A 439 23.75 5.83 12.89
N ILE A 440 24.68 6.02 11.94
CA ILE A 440 25.58 4.94 11.50
C ILE A 440 26.56 4.49 12.58
N LYS A 441 26.96 5.40 13.47
CA LYS A 441 27.83 5.11 14.62
C LYS A 441 27.08 4.64 15.85
N CYS A 442 25.74 4.65 15.84
CA CYS A 442 24.92 4.22 16.96
C CYS A 442 25.10 2.70 17.20
N PRO A 443 25.36 2.26 18.44
CA PRO A 443 25.47 0.83 18.77
C PRO A 443 24.15 0.08 18.52
N ASP A 444 23.01 0.77 18.60
CA ASP A 444 21.68 0.18 18.47
C ASP A 444 21.06 0.39 17.07
N LYS A 445 21.86 0.76 16.06
CA LYS A 445 21.36 1.10 14.71
C LYS A 445 20.51 -0.01 14.05
N GLU A 446 20.80 -1.27 14.37
CA GLU A 446 20.07 -2.44 13.86
C GLU A 446 18.63 -2.49 14.39
N TYR A 447 18.34 -1.86 15.54
CA TYR A 447 17.01 -1.81 16.15
C TYR A 447 16.27 -0.49 15.86
N CYS A 448 16.90 0.43 15.12
CA CYS A 448 16.36 1.74 14.81
C CYS A 448 16.02 1.88 13.32
N ASN A 449 15.16 2.84 12.98
CA ASN A 449 14.89 3.27 11.61
C ASN A 449 15.20 4.77 11.50
N MET A 450 16.05 5.15 10.55
CA MET A 450 16.30 6.56 10.24
C MET A 450 15.07 7.15 9.52
N CYS A 451 14.50 8.21 10.08
CA CYS A 451 13.28 8.83 9.56
C CYS A 451 13.51 10.31 9.26
N MET A 452 13.69 10.65 7.98
CA MET A 452 13.99 12.02 7.56
C MET A 452 12.82 12.98 7.82
N VAL A 453 11.57 12.55 7.64
CA VAL A 453 10.40 13.40 7.97
C VAL A 453 10.33 13.70 9.46
N ARG A 454 10.69 12.74 10.32
CA ARG A 454 10.77 12.98 11.75
C ARG A 454 11.83 14.04 12.09
N ASN A 455 13.02 13.91 11.51
CA ASN A 455 14.09 14.90 11.69
C ASN A 455 13.65 16.29 11.22
N ALA A 456 13.07 16.36 10.01
CA ALA A 456 12.64 17.61 9.40
C ALA A 456 11.54 18.29 10.24
N ASN A 457 10.45 17.59 10.56
CA ASN A 457 9.32 18.17 11.30
C ASN A 457 9.69 18.57 12.73
N GLU A 458 10.62 17.86 13.37
CA GLU A 458 11.06 18.21 14.72
C GLU A 458 12.15 19.28 14.72
N ASN A 459 12.63 19.70 13.55
CA ASN A 459 13.61 20.78 13.39
C ASN A 459 12.92 22.08 12.96
N PRO A 460 13.09 23.21 13.69
CA PRO A 460 12.53 24.51 13.30
C PRO A 460 12.89 24.99 11.89
N THR A 461 13.96 24.47 11.27
CA THR A 461 14.36 24.82 9.89
C THR A 461 13.90 23.82 8.84
N GLY A 462 13.22 22.73 9.23
CA GLY A 462 12.81 21.67 8.30
C GLY A 462 13.94 20.82 7.74
N ASP A 463 15.15 20.86 8.32
CA ASP A 463 16.32 20.13 7.80
C ASP A 463 16.26 18.63 8.15
N PRO A 464 16.16 17.73 7.15
CA PRO A 464 16.05 16.29 7.38
C PRO A 464 17.33 15.64 7.91
N LEU A 465 18.49 16.31 7.82
CA LEU A 465 19.78 15.75 8.22
C LEU A 465 20.06 15.92 9.71
N VAL A 466 19.32 16.81 10.39
CA VAL A 466 19.51 17.09 11.81
C VAL A 466 18.81 16.03 12.65
N VAL A 467 19.60 15.07 13.13
CA VAL A 467 19.16 14.04 14.08
C VAL A 467 19.04 14.66 15.47
N LYS A 468 17.88 14.47 16.11
CA LYS A 468 17.60 14.91 17.49
C LYS A 468 17.55 13.76 18.48
#